data_AF-L0DPH1-F1
#
_entry.id   AF-L0DPH1-F1
#
_cell.length_a   1.000
_cell.length_b   1.000
_cell.length_c   1.000
_cell.angle_alpha   90.00
_cell.angle_beta   90.00
_cell.angle_gamma   90.00
#
_symmetry.space_group_name_H-M   'P 1'
#
loop_
_entity.id
_entity.type
_entity.pdbx_description
1 polymer ?
#
loop_
_entity_poly.entity_id
_entity_poly.type
_entity_poly.pdbx_seq_one_letter_code
_entity_poly.pdbx_strand_id
1 'polypeptide(L)'
;MEPREPAISDDLQGLRIDILRQALEIYLTQAYPAGSPPEVVRRRLAWPSDVEPMTLLTRPPFERVGNAGGGASPIYALRLGNLRYPHMKLQIQPWPNEAGFMLSVNTHDQVLAIDPASSDAQAFRDLQAENQRLKEAIEAAWDKAGLPTFLSYLRRYIEDRAGAGSHTPPCTEHSEPEPGPASDSR
;
A
#
# COMPACT_ATOMS: atom_id res chain seq x y z
N MET A 1 -0.65 36.60 -12.33
CA MET A 1 -0.21 35.20 -12.24
C MET A 1 -1.28 34.46 -11.47
N GLU A 2 -2.13 33.72 -12.17
CA GLU A 2 -3.07 32.81 -11.51
C GLU A 2 -2.27 31.67 -10.86
N PRO A 3 -2.56 31.28 -9.61
CA PRO A 3 -1.95 30.11 -9.01
C PRO A 3 -2.44 28.89 -9.79
N ARG A 4 -1.51 28.17 -10.45
CA ARG A 4 -1.81 26.83 -10.99
C ARG A 4 -2.19 25.94 -9.81
N GLU A 5 -3.49 25.65 -9.69
CA GLU A 5 -3.98 24.55 -8.87
C GLU A 5 -3.17 23.30 -9.25
N PRO A 6 -2.58 22.56 -8.29
CA PRO A 6 -1.98 21.29 -8.62
C PRO A 6 -3.11 20.40 -9.14
N ALA A 7 -3.04 20.04 -10.41
CA ALA A 7 -3.91 19.03 -10.98
C ALA A 7 -3.82 17.79 -10.07
N ILE A 8 -4.92 17.49 -9.39
CA ILE A 8 -5.05 16.32 -8.54
C ILE A 8 -5.02 15.12 -9.49
N SER A 9 -3.82 14.61 -9.74
CA SER A 9 -3.56 13.47 -10.62
C SER A 9 -3.96 12.22 -9.84
N ASP A 10 -5.17 11.72 -10.10
CA ASP A 10 -5.85 10.57 -9.46
C ASP A 10 -5.17 9.22 -9.76
N ASP A 11 -3.88 9.25 -10.05
CA ASP A 11 -3.40 8.60 -11.26
C ASP A 11 -2.65 7.33 -10.92
N LEU A 12 -3.43 6.28 -10.66
CA LEU A 12 -3.02 4.90 -10.82
C LEU A 12 -2.75 4.59 -12.32
N GLN A 13 -1.99 5.44 -13.02
CA GLN A 13 -1.84 5.48 -14.50
C GLN A 13 -1.38 4.15 -15.11
N GLY A 14 -0.60 3.37 -14.36
CA GLY A 14 -0.15 2.05 -14.80
C GLY A 14 -1.04 0.88 -14.39
N LEU A 15 -2.13 1.11 -13.65
CA LEU A 15 -3.00 0.04 -13.18
C LEU A 15 -3.82 -0.52 -14.33
N ARG A 16 -3.58 -1.80 -14.62
CA ARG A 16 -4.34 -2.57 -15.60
C ARG A 16 -5.13 -3.68 -14.94
N ILE A 17 -6.25 -4.08 -15.56
CA ILE A 17 -7.14 -5.10 -14.99
C ILE A 17 -6.47 -6.48 -14.91
N ASP A 18 -5.56 -6.79 -15.83
CA ASP A 18 -4.75 -8.02 -15.82
C ASP A 18 -3.80 -8.05 -14.61
N ILE A 19 -3.14 -6.93 -14.31
CA ILE A 19 -2.26 -6.80 -13.13
C ILE A 19 -3.07 -6.99 -11.85
N LEU A 20 -4.25 -6.36 -11.76
CA LEU A 20 -5.13 -6.52 -10.60
C LEU A 20 -5.59 -7.97 -10.44
N ARG A 21 -5.98 -8.64 -11.52
CA ARG A 21 -6.38 -10.06 -11.49
C ARG A 21 -5.22 -10.96 -11.05
N GLN A 22 -4.03 -10.76 -11.60
CA GLN A 22 -2.83 -11.50 -11.20
C GLN A 22 -2.51 -11.29 -9.72
N ALA A 23 -2.61 -10.05 -9.22
CA ALA A 23 -2.40 -9.75 -7.80
C ALA A 23 -3.40 -10.51 -6.92
N LEU A 24 -4.67 -10.56 -7.32
CA LEU A 24 -5.73 -11.26 -6.61
C LEU A 24 -5.56 -12.77 -6.63
N GLU A 25 -5.18 -13.35 -7.77
CA GLU A 25 -4.91 -14.79 -7.89
C GLU A 25 -3.77 -15.21 -6.95
N ILE A 26 -2.68 -14.45 -6.93
CA ILE A 26 -1.55 -14.69 -6.02
C ILE A 26 -2.01 -14.55 -4.56
N TYR A 27 -2.77 -13.51 -4.24
CA TYR A 27 -3.30 -13.30 -2.89
C TYR A 27 -4.13 -14.50 -2.43
N LEU A 28 -5.09 -14.94 -3.25
CA LEU A 28 -6.01 -16.03 -2.90
C LEU A 28 -5.29 -17.36 -2.75
N THR A 29 -4.28 -17.62 -3.58
CA THR A 29 -3.46 -18.84 -3.50
C THR A 29 -2.75 -18.95 -2.15
N GLN A 30 -2.25 -17.83 -1.62
CA GLN A 30 -1.59 -17.80 -0.32
C GLN A 30 -2.60 -17.78 0.84
N ALA A 31 -3.69 -17.03 0.71
CA ALA A 31 -4.67 -16.83 1.78
C ALA A 31 -5.61 -18.03 1.99
N TYR A 32 -5.80 -18.86 0.96
CA TYR A 32 -6.68 -20.03 0.96
C TYR A 32 -5.98 -21.26 0.34
N PRO A 33 -4.88 -21.77 0.93
CA PRO A 33 -4.10 -22.86 0.35
C PRO A 33 -4.83 -24.20 0.34
N ALA A 34 -5.81 -24.38 1.24
CA ALA A 34 -6.51 -25.64 1.47
C ALA A 34 -7.93 -25.71 0.85
N GLY A 35 -8.36 -24.70 0.08
CA GLY A 35 -9.71 -24.73 -0.49
C GLY A 35 -10.09 -23.49 -1.28
N SER A 36 -11.30 -23.50 -1.84
CA SER A 36 -11.85 -22.34 -2.52
C SER A 36 -12.14 -21.21 -1.53
N PRO A 37 -11.90 -19.94 -1.91
CA PRO A 37 -12.29 -18.81 -1.08
C PRO A 37 -13.81 -18.83 -0.83
N PRO A 38 -14.28 -18.31 0.32
CA PRO A 38 -15.70 -18.25 0.65
C PRO A 38 -16.53 -17.60 -0.44
N GLU A 39 -17.80 -17.98 -0.56
CA GLU A 39 -18.72 -17.44 -1.56
C GLU A 39 -18.81 -15.92 -1.53
N VAL A 40 -18.72 -15.32 -0.34
CA VAL A 40 -18.72 -13.86 -0.17
C VAL A 40 -17.51 -13.19 -0.85
N VAL A 41 -16.34 -13.86 -0.84
CA VAL A 41 -15.12 -13.37 -1.50
C VAL A 41 -15.23 -13.58 -3.00
N ARG A 42 -15.74 -14.74 -3.46
CA ARG A 42 -15.97 -15.00 -4.89
C ARG A 42 -16.91 -13.98 -5.53
N ARG A 43 -18.00 -13.62 -4.85
CA ARG A 43 -18.94 -12.58 -5.32
C ARG A 43 -18.29 -11.20 -5.42
N ARG A 44 -17.36 -10.87 -4.52
CA ARG A 44 -16.59 -9.62 -4.59
C ARG A 44 -15.65 -9.58 -5.79
N LEU A 45 -15.28 -10.72 -6.34
CA LEU A 45 -14.36 -10.85 -7.48
C LEU A 45 -15.10 -11.08 -8.81
N ALA A 46 -16.43 -11.14 -8.77
CA ALA A 46 -17.28 -11.42 -9.93
C ALA A 46 -17.54 -10.15 -10.76
N TRP A 47 -16.47 -9.55 -11.27
CA TRP A 47 -16.55 -8.39 -12.18
C TRP A 47 -16.15 -8.75 -13.62
N PRO A 48 -16.68 -8.04 -14.62
CA PRO A 48 -16.34 -8.23 -16.04
C PRO A 48 -14.84 -8.06 -16.32
N SER A 49 -14.33 -8.71 -17.37
CA SER A 49 -12.92 -8.59 -17.78
C SER A 49 -12.60 -7.31 -18.55
N ASP A 50 -13.62 -6.66 -19.10
CA ASP A 50 -13.58 -5.43 -19.90
C ASP A 50 -13.82 -4.16 -19.06
N VAL A 51 -13.99 -4.29 -17.74
CA VAL A 51 -14.18 -3.13 -16.86
C VAL A 51 -12.89 -2.32 -16.75
N GLU A 52 -13.03 -1.00 -16.87
CA GLU A 52 -11.95 -0.07 -16.61
C GLU A 52 -11.53 -0.13 -15.13
N PRO A 53 -10.22 -0.26 -14.82
CA PRO A 53 -9.74 -0.40 -13.44
C PRO A 53 -10.20 0.72 -12.50
N MET A 54 -10.17 1.97 -12.93
CA MET A 54 -10.57 3.11 -12.08
C MET A 54 -12.07 3.11 -11.79
N THR A 55 -12.90 2.74 -12.77
CA THR A 55 -14.34 2.55 -12.58
C THR A 55 -14.63 1.41 -11.59
N LEU A 56 -13.79 0.38 -11.57
CA LEU A 56 -13.91 -0.73 -10.63
C LEU A 56 -13.56 -0.32 -9.19
N LEU A 57 -12.46 0.41 -9.00
CA LEU A 57 -11.96 0.82 -7.69
C LEU A 57 -12.87 1.83 -6.97
N THR A 58 -13.64 2.60 -7.72
CA THR A 58 -14.58 3.60 -7.18
C THR A 58 -15.93 3.02 -6.76
N ARG A 59 -16.15 1.71 -6.97
CA ARG A 59 -17.41 1.03 -6.69
C ARG A 59 -17.24 -0.09 -5.67
N PRO A 60 -18.30 -0.46 -4.92
CA PRO A 60 -18.29 -1.68 -4.13
C PRO A 60 -17.93 -2.88 -5.02
N PRO A 61 -17.06 -3.79 -4.55
CA PRO A 61 -16.65 -4.00 -3.15
C PRO A 61 -15.36 -3.28 -2.72
N PHE A 62 -14.81 -2.38 -3.53
CA PHE A 62 -13.68 -1.56 -3.12
C PHE A 62 -14.11 -0.44 -2.16
N GLU A 63 -13.25 -0.16 -1.20
CA GLU A 63 -13.41 0.88 -0.20
C GLU A 63 -12.32 1.94 -0.39
N ARG A 64 -12.70 3.22 -0.43
CA ARG A 64 -11.75 4.33 -0.38
C ARG A 64 -11.38 4.58 1.09
N VAL A 65 -10.15 4.22 1.47
CA VAL A 65 -9.72 4.21 2.89
C VAL A 65 -9.19 5.57 3.35
N GLY A 66 -8.81 6.45 2.43
CA GLY A 66 -8.36 7.80 2.74
C GLY A 66 -7.41 8.34 1.67
N ASN A 67 -6.81 9.48 1.97
CA ASN A 67 -5.75 10.08 1.16
C ASN A 67 -4.42 9.81 1.84
N ALA A 68 -3.39 9.41 1.09
CA ALA A 68 -2.04 9.36 1.64
C ALA A 68 -1.63 10.81 1.97
N GLY A 69 -1.49 11.13 3.26
CA GLY A 69 -1.07 12.40 3.86
C GLY A 69 -0.95 13.62 2.93
N GLY A 70 -1.88 14.58 3.07
CA GLY A 70 -1.64 15.97 2.66
C GLY A 70 -1.99 16.38 1.23
N GLY A 71 -2.64 15.51 0.43
CA GLY A 71 -3.18 15.91 -0.88
C GLY A 71 -3.00 14.89 -2.00
N ALA A 72 -2.33 13.77 -1.75
CA ALA A 72 -2.14 12.73 -2.73
C ALA A 72 -3.29 11.71 -2.71
N SER A 73 -3.77 11.45 -3.92
CA SER A 73 -4.76 10.50 -4.44
C SER A 73 -5.20 9.30 -3.57
N PRO A 74 -6.44 8.82 -3.75
CA PRO A 74 -7.09 7.86 -2.86
C PRO A 74 -6.38 6.52 -2.74
N ILE A 75 -6.37 5.99 -1.52
CA ILE A 75 -6.03 4.59 -1.23
C ILE A 75 -7.30 3.75 -1.39
N TYR A 76 -7.24 2.74 -2.24
CA TYR A 76 -8.31 1.78 -2.45
C TYR A 76 -7.99 0.49 -1.71
N ALA A 77 -8.99 -0.10 -1.06
CA ALA A 77 -8.85 -1.37 -0.38
C ALA A 77 -9.96 -2.34 -0.76
N LEU A 78 -9.60 -3.63 -0.82
CA LEU A 78 -10.52 -4.73 -1.04
C LEU A 78 -10.40 -5.73 0.10
N ARG A 79 -11.50 -5.97 0.81
CA ARG A 79 -11.54 -6.99 1.87
C ARG A 79 -11.65 -8.38 1.26
N LEU A 80 -10.55 -9.12 1.32
CA LEU A 80 -10.46 -10.51 0.88
C LEU A 80 -10.44 -11.49 2.05
N GLY A 81 -9.88 -11.08 3.19
CA GLY A 81 -9.64 -11.96 4.33
C GLY A 81 -8.70 -13.12 4.01
N ASN A 82 -8.51 -13.98 5.00
CA ASN A 82 -7.85 -15.26 4.87
C ASN A 82 -8.64 -16.33 5.64
N LEU A 83 -8.18 -17.58 5.60
CA LEU A 83 -8.84 -18.71 6.26
C LEU A 83 -9.12 -18.49 7.76
N ARG A 84 -8.23 -17.79 8.46
CA ARG A 84 -8.28 -17.56 9.92
C ARG A 84 -8.73 -16.14 10.30
N TYR A 85 -8.67 -15.18 9.38
CA TYR A 85 -8.98 -13.77 9.64
C TYR A 85 -9.71 -13.10 8.47
N PRO A 86 -11.03 -12.81 8.59
CA PRO A 86 -11.84 -12.30 7.49
C PRO A 86 -11.63 -10.81 7.17
N HIS A 87 -10.83 -10.10 7.98
CA HIS A 87 -10.73 -8.63 7.89
C HIS A 87 -9.50 -8.12 7.16
N MET A 88 -8.60 -9.01 6.74
CA MET A 88 -7.42 -8.69 5.93
C MET A 88 -7.84 -8.07 4.58
N LYS A 89 -7.13 -7.03 4.16
CA LYS A 89 -7.43 -6.29 2.92
C LYS A 89 -6.22 -6.24 1.99
N LEU A 90 -6.49 -6.28 0.69
CA LEU A 90 -5.54 -5.82 -0.33
C LEU A 90 -5.68 -4.30 -0.42
N GLN A 91 -4.58 -3.57 -0.48
CA GLN A 91 -4.55 -2.13 -0.67
C GLN A 91 -3.80 -1.77 -1.95
N ILE A 92 -4.30 -0.74 -2.63
CA ILE A 92 -3.74 -0.14 -3.83
C ILE A 92 -3.64 1.34 -3.55
N GLN A 93 -2.43 1.88 -3.64
CA GLN A 93 -2.20 3.31 -3.46
C GLN A 93 -1.29 3.85 -4.55
N PRO A 94 -1.49 5.10 -4.96
CA PRO A 94 -0.55 5.82 -5.82
C PRO A 94 0.84 5.88 -5.18
N TRP A 95 1.87 5.68 -5.98
CA TRP A 95 3.25 5.68 -5.51
C TRP A 95 4.19 6.22 -6.59
N PRO A 96 5.24 6.99 -6.23
CA PRO A 96 6.20 7.53 -7.18
C PRO A 96 7.18 6.44 -7.66
N ASN A 97 6.69 5.48 -8.44
CA ASN A 97 7.46 4.46 -9.14
C ASN A 97 7.05 4.41 -10.62
N GLU A 98 7.78 3.66 -11.44
CA GLU A 98 7.47 3.51 -12.87
C GLU A 98 6.06 2.94 -13.13
N ALA A 99 5.51 2.17 -12.19
CA ALA A 99 4.18 1.60 -12.29
C ALA A 99 3.06 2.62 -11.94
N GLY A 100 3.38 3.73 -11.26
CA GLY A 100 2.43 4.73 -10.76
C GLY A 100 1.60 4.28 -9.54
N PHE A 101 1.77 3.05 -9.06
CA PHE A 101 1.04 2.53 -7.91
C PHE A 101 1.84 1.49 -7.14
N MET A 102 1.37 1.18 -5.93
CA MET A 102 1.93 0.14 -5.07
C MET A 102 0.82 -0.73 -4.51
N LEU A 103 1.04 -2.05 -4.55
CA LEU A 103 0.25 -3.06 -3.89
C LEU A 103 0.81 -3.32 -2.49
N SER A 104 -0.08 -3.40 -1.50
CA SER A 104 0.27 -3.79 -0.15
C SER A 104 -0.86 -4.58 0.50
N VAL A 105 -0.50 -5.36 1.52
CA VAL A 105 -1.47 -6.11 2.32
C VAL A 105 -1.67 -5.45 3.67
N ASN A 106 -2.92 -5.20 4.03
CA ASN A 106 -3.31 -4.67 5.33
C ASN A 106 -3.85 -5.79 6.21
N THR A 107 -3.13 -6.12 7.28
CA THR A 107 -3.53 -7.16 8.23
C THR A 107 -4.68 -6.72 9.12
N HIS A 108 -4.91 -5.42 9.33
CA HIS A 108 -6.01 -4.82 10.10
C HIS A 108 -6.34 -5.51 11.43
N ASP A 109 -5.36 -6.15 12.05
CA ASP A 109 -5.46 -6.91 13.29
C ASP A 109 -4.96 -6.10 14.50
N GLN A 110 -4.26 -4.99 14.27
CA GLN A 110 -3.74 -4.10 15.32
C GLN A 110 -4.83 -3.24 16.02
N VAL A 111 -6.06 -3.23 15.50
CA VAL A 111 -7.17 -2.44 16.08
C VAL A 111 -7.86 -3.17 17.25
N LEU A 112 -7.62 -4.47 17.38
CA LEU A 112 -8.09 -5.25 18.52
C LEU A 112 -7.14 -5.00 19.70
N ALA A 113 -7.40 -3.95 20.47
CA ALA A 113 -6.74 -3.71 21.75
C ALA A 113 -7.18 -4.79 22.75
N ILE A 114 -6.54 -5.96 22.70
CA ILE A 114 -6.78 -7.04 23.65
C ILE A 114 -5.93 -6.79 24.90
N ASP A 115 -6.58 -6.94 26.06
CA ASP A 115 -5.89 -6.92 27.35
C ASP A 115 -4.81 -8.02 27.37
N PRO A 116 -3.52 -7.67 27.56
CA PRO A 116 -2.43 -8.63 27.61
C PRO A 116 -2.54 -9.65 28.75
N ALA A 117 -3.39 -9.41 29.75
CA ALA A 117 -3.68 -10.34 30.85
C ALA A 117 -4.82 -11.32 30.55
N SER A 118 -5.53 -11.20 29.42
CA SER A 118 -6.62 -12.11 29.05
C SER A 118 -6.09 -13.48 28.60
N SER A 119 -6.89 -14.54 28.83
CA SER A 119 -6.61 -15.90 28.34
C SER A 119 -6.47 -15.97 26.81
N ASP A 120 -7.03 -14.99 26.11
CA ASP A 120 -7.09 -14.93 24.64
C ASP A 120 -5.88 -14.19 24.04
N ALA A 121 -5.04 -13.56 24.88
CA ALA A 121 -3.88 -12.80 24.44
C ALA A 121 -2.89 -13.66 23.63
N GLN A 122 -2.72 -14.95 23.98
CA GLN A 122 -1.84 -15.83 23.22
C GLN A 122 -2.42 -16.19 21.85
N ALA A 123 -3.70 -16.58 21.79
CA ALA A 123 -4.37 -16.88 20.52
C ALA A 123 -4.37 -15.69 19.56
N PHE A 124 -4.47 -14.48 20.12
CA PHE A 124 -4.39 -13.24 19.35
C PHE A 124 -2.97 -12.92 18.85
N ARG A 125 -1.94 -13.12 19.68
CA ARG A 125 -0.54 -13.03 19.23
C ARG A 125 -0.25 -14.02 18.10
N ASP A 126 -0.73 -15.25 18.23
CA ASP A 126 -0.58 -16.28 17.20
C ASP A 126 -1.30 -15.90 15.90
N LEU A 127 -2.47 -15.25 16.00
CA LEU A 127 -3.21 -14.72 14.86
C LEU A 127 -2.45 -13.58 14.17
N GLN A 128 -1.91 -12.62 14.93
CA GLN A 128 -1.11 -11.53 14.41
C GLN A 128 0.15 -12.03 13.70
N ALA A 129 0.86 -12.97 14.32
CA ALA A 129 2.05 -13.59 13.74
C ALA A 129 1.71 -14.30 12.42
N GLU A 130 0.61 -15.03 12.37
CA GLU A 130 0.16 -15.72 11.16
C GLU A 130 -0.27 -14.73 10.05
N ASN A 131 -1.01 -13.67 10.40
CA ASN A 131 -1.40 -12.63 9.44
C ASN A 131 -0.18 -11.90 8.88
N GLN A 132 0.81 -11.60 9.73
CA GLN A 132 2.06 -10.97 9.32
C GLN A 132 2.85 -11.90 8.39
N ARG A 133 3.00 -13.17 8.74
CA ARG A 133 3.64 -14.20 7.88
C ARG A 133 2.94 -14.30 6.52
N LEU A 134 1.61 -14.26 6.51
CA LEU A 134 0.82 -14.32 5.29
C LEU A 134 0.98 -13.05 4.43
N LYS A 135 0.98 -11.87 5.06
CA LYS A 135 1.30 -10.60 4.38
C LYS A 135 2.64 -10.67 3.68
N GLU A 136 3.68 -11.10 4.40
CA GLU A 136 5.03 -11.24 3.85
C GLU A 136 5.09 -12.24 2.69
N ALA A 137 4.42 -13.39 2.82
CA ALA A 137 4.35 -14.39 1.77
C ALA A 137 3.65 -13.88 0.49
N ILE A 138 2.55 -13.13 0.64
CA ILE A 138 1.83 -12.52 -0.49
C ILE A 138 2.69 -11.45 -1.16
N GLU A 139 3.28 -10.54 -0.39
CA GLU A 139 4.11 -9.46 -0.94
C GLU A 139 5.38 -9.99 -1.61
N ALA A 140 5.99 -11.05 -1.07
CA ALA A 140 7.11 -11.74 -1.71
C ALA A 140 6.70 -12.47 -3.00
N ALA A 141 5.50 -13.08 -3.04
CA ALA A 141 5.00 -13.72 -4.25
C ALA A 141 4.67 -12.70 -5.34
N TRP A 142 4.13 -11.54 -4.97
CA TRP A 142 3.93 -10.41 -5.87
C TRP A 142 5.25 -9.87 -6.42
N ASP A 143 6.26 -9.66 -5.56
CA ASP A 143 7.60 -9.25 -5.98
C ASP A 143 8.21 -10.25 -6.99
N LYS A 144 8.13 -11.55 -6.71
CA LYS A 144 8.59 -12.60 -7.64
C LYS A 144 7.84 -12.58 -8.98
N ALA A 145 6.57 -12.18 -8.98
CA ALA A 145 5.77 -12.03 -10.18
C ALA A 145 6.00 -10.70 -10.93
N GLY A 146 6.90 -9.84 -10.43
CA GLY A 146 7.19 -8.53 -11.03
C GLY A 146 6.13 -7.47 -10.75
N LEU A 147 5.27 -7.68 -9.76
CA LEU A 147 4.22 -6.73 -9.38
C LEU A 147 4.79 -5.61 -8.48
N PRO A 148 4.24 -4.38 -8.57
CA PRO A 148 4.77 -3.23 -7.86
C PRO A 148 4.43 -3.31 -6.37
N THR A 149 5.37 -3.81 -5.58
CA THR A 149 5.31 -3.87 -4.11
C THR A 149 6.36 -2.96 -3.48
N PHE A 150 6.24 -2.71 -2.18
CA PHE A 150 7.25 -1.98 -1.44
C PHE A 150 8.64 -2.63 -1.53
N LEU A 151 8.71 -3.97 -1.47
CA LEU A 151 9.95 -4.73 -1.62
C LEU A 151 10.59 -4.51 -3.01
N SER A 152 9.79 -4.55 -4.07
CA SER A 152 10.28 -4.30 -5.43
C SER A 152 10.84 -2.88 -5.59
N TYR A 153 10.22 -1.90 -4.92
CA TYR A 153 10.68 -0.52 -4.90
C TYR A 153 12.01 -0.38 -4.14
N LEU A 154 12.12 -0.97 -2.94
CA LEU A 154 13.36 -0.95 -2.16
C LEU A 154 14.52 -1.60 -2.91
N ARG A 155 14.29 -2.73 -3.57
CA ARG A 155 15.31 -3.41 -4.38
C ARG A 155 15.86 -2.48 -5.47
N ARG A 156 14.96 -1.90 -6.28
CA ARG A 156 15.34 -0.96 -7.35
C ARG A 156 16.05 0.27 -6.81
N TYR A 157 15.58 0.83 -5.70
CA TYR A 157 16.21 1.98 -5.06
C TYR A 157 17.65 1.69 -4.59
N ILE A 158 17.90 0.49 -4.05
CA ILE A 158 19.24 0.04 -3.66
C ILE A 158 20.11 -0.16 -4.90
N GLU A 159 19.59 -0.79 -5.96
CA GLU A 159 20.29 -1.00 -7.23
C GLU A 159 20.67 0.32 -7.91
N ASP A 160 19.74 1.28 -7.96
CA ASP A 160 19.97 2.62 -8.51
C ASP A 160 21.04 3.36 -7.71
N ARG A 161 21.06 3.23 -6.37
CA ARG A 161 22.09 3.84 -5.52
C ARG A 161 23.44 3.12 -5.57
N ALA A 162 23.44 1.80 -5.73
CA ALA A 162 24.66 1.03 -5.92
C ALA A 162 25.29 1.29 -7.30
N GLY A 163 24.47 1.56 -8.32
CA GLY A 163 24.90 2.02 -9.64
C GLY A 163 25.29 3.51 -9.66
N ALA A 164 24.64 4.34 -8.85
CA ALA A 164 24.91 5.78 -8.70
C ALA A 164 25.98 6.07 -7.62
N GLY A 165 27.10 5.36 -7.68
CA GLY A 165 28.31 5.67 -6.91
C GLY A 165 29.00 6.98 -7.33
N SER A 166 28.26 8.10 -7.37
CA SER A 166 28.74 9.49 -7.30
C SER A 166 27.57 10.47 -7.48
N HIS A 167 26.61 10.51 -6.56
CA HIS A 167 25.81 11.73 -6.41
C HIS A 167 25.60 12.01 -4.93
N THR A 168 26.51 12.84 -4.40
CA THR A 168 26.39 13.50 -3.12
C THR A 168 24.98 14.09 -3.00
N PRO A 169 24.20 13.81 -1.94
CA PRO A 169 22.98 14.56 -1.71
C PRO A 169 23.36 16.05 -1.61
N PRO A 170 22.57 17.00 -2.16
CA PRO A 170 22.79 18.39 -1.84
C PRO A 170 22.62 18.53 -0.33
N CYS A 171 23.75 18.75 0.37
CA CYS A 171 23.72 19.26 1.73
C CYS A 171 22.88 20.53 1.67
N THR A 172 21.70 20.46 2.27
CA THR A 172 20.91 21.62 2.62
C THR A 172 21.79 22.46 3.53
N GLU A 173 22.48 23.45 2.96
CA GLU A 173 23.10 24.52 3.73
C GLU A 173 21.98 25.19 4.51
N HIS A 174 21.85 24.82 5.78
CA HIS A 174 21.19 25.66 6.76
C HIS A 174 22.01 26.95 6.84
N SER A 175 21.64 27.94 6.03
CA SER A 175 22.05 29.32 6.26
C SER A 175 21.45 29.77 7.59
N GLU A 176 22.28 29.78 8.63
CA GLU A 176 22.03 30.52 9.87
C GLU A 176 21.67 31.98 9.53
N PRO A 177 20.56 32.53 10.05
CA PRO A 177 20.34 33.96 9.98
C PRO A 177 21.25 34.68 10.99
N GLU A 178 22.13 35.53 10.47
CA GLU A 178 22.93 36.48 11.25
C GLU A 178 22.05 37.33 12.20
N PRO A 179 22.45 37.55 13.46
CA PRO A 179 21.81 38.52 14.32
C PRO A 179 22.26 39.94 13.92
N GLY A 180 21.36 40.68 13.27
CA GLY A 180 21.53 42.09 12.95
C GLY A 180 21.67 43.00 14.19
N PRO A 181 22.34 44.15 14.06
CA PRO A 181 22.89 44.91 15.19
C PRO A 181 21.83 45.67 15.99
N ALA A 182 22.04 45.70 17.32
CA ALA A 182 21.35 46.58 18.25
C ALA A 182 21.50 48.04 17.83
N SER A 183 20.37 48.68 17.51
CA SER A 183 20.28 50.13 17.41
C SER A 183 19.74 50.71 18.70
N ASP A 184 20.66 51.36 19.38
CA ASP A 184 20.51 52.41 20.39
C ASP A 184 19.53 53.50 19.90
N SER A 185 18.60 53.91 20.76
CA SER A 185 17.89 55.19 20.64
C SER A 185 17.16 55.56 21.94
N ARG A 186 17.82 56.48 22.67
CA ARG A 186 17.30 57.58 23.51
C ARG A 186 16.57 57.28 24.81
#